data_AF-A0A8T0GXM8-F1
#
_entry.id   AF-A0A8T0GXM8-F1
#
_cell.length_a   1.000
_cell.length_b   1.000
_cell.length_c   1.000
_cell.angle_alpha   90.00
_cell.angle_beta   90.00
_cell.angle_gamma   90.00
#
_symmetry.space_group_name_H-M   'P 1'
#
loop_
_entity.id
_entity.type
_entity.pdbx_description
1 polymer ?
#
loop_
_entity_poly.entity_id
_entity_poly.type
_entity_poly.pdbx_seq_one_letter_code
_entity_poly.pdbx_strand_id
1 'polypeptide(L)'
;MAPKPEEEVPVKKQKKPLTEEEKIAKAEHAALVAEETRKKVIRDRRIAIKQAMVEEEKRSKLSMLQMHKTWRNIMREQSVQELRKDIAWMSQKHVHEVEIKDRVIRDFCKQLEESENQHQEAMSRHFIIMDNMIAMHDVRKQQMENNFQVQLDSLNQSFFSERDTMTQQHSDLKKDIAKMITLMKAYFDEELDDKRQEYEIVLEDLKNKNKEDYNVMKLQNEVKIEQMERDIDKTHHDYVQKTKGMEEEFKLLQKRDRMTSKTIEKRMQELLMFHNQTAYMKSALVIKGKQWDDANKHIFDEKWRLNAHFIKLKRSLGNYALMEHDNLKKTSTSVYEATEALKKFLVFLHKLQTLARLNGKLETEHEEIFPFNPLYVSSIPTAPLEGLDEELTKAAKDDKCYMHGNQPKAGWEVADDVIRGEPVPGKVIPKQEKRFQVEMRISFPSDDPNEGPPLPKTSTYHWSSYAVDDNGNEVAELDYLQNFQKRYNKVMLDKMALQLERRKLIAENQKLQTAMGKWLDGYTFTEKAKTRANSLMGVDRCKMKPPPPRKSTIFIKVPKKKPAPPEEE
;
A
#
# COMPACT_ATOMS: atom_id res chain seq x y z
N MET A 1 -72.29 -8.06 79.06
CA MET A 1 -73.63 -8.39 79.61
C MET A 1 -73.45 -9.04 80.97
N ALA A 2 -74.22 -8.59 81.96
CA ALA A 2 -74.38 -9.26 83.26
C ALA A 2 -75.48 -10.37 83.12
N PRO A 3 -75.81 -11.22 84.13
CA PRO A 3 -75.87 -10.91 85.56
C PRO A 3 -75.31 -11.94 86.57
N LYS A 4 -75.29 -11.48 87.82
CA LYS A 4 -75.34 -12.19 89.14
C LYS A 4 -76.64 -13.05 89.26
N PRO A 5 -76.96 -13.81 90.34
CA PRO A 5 -76.64 -13.63 91.78
C PRO A 5 -76.10 -14.94 92.44
N GLU A 6 -76.14 -15.29 93.75
CA GLU A 6 -76.89 -14.86 94.95
C GLU A 6 -75.99 -14.82 96.24
N GLU A 7 -76.60 -14.58 97.41
CA GLU A 7 -76.00 -14.63 98.76
C GLU A 7 -76.68 -15.73 99.59
N GLU A 8 -75.96 -16.37 100.52
CA GLU A 8 -76.59 -16.90 101.75
C GLU A 8 -75.68 -16.70 102.98
N VAL A 9 -76.29 -16.17 104.05
CA VAL A 9 -75.75 -16.07 105.41
C VAL A 9 -76.81 -16.65 106.33
N PRO A 10 -76.49 -17.51 107.32
CA PRO A 10 -77.08 -17.21 108.65
C PRO A 10 -76.32 -17.72 109.91
N VAL A 11 -76.73 -17.13 111.04
CA VAL A 11 -76.69 -17.59 112.46
C VAL A 11 -75.37 -17.57 113.27
N LYS A 12 -75.43 -16.83 114.39
CA LYS A 12 -74.50 -16.81 115.54
C LYS A 12 -74.55 -18.11 116.38
N LYS A 13 -73.42 -18.58 116.90
CA LYS A 13 -73.36 -19.36 118.17
C LYS A 13 -72.22 -18.89 119.07
N GLN A 14 -72.49 -18.73 120.37
CA GLN A 14 -71.52 -18.38 121.42
C GLN A 14 -71.47 -19.48 122.50
N LYS A 15 -70.33 -19.58 123.23
CA LYS A 15 -70.06 -20.46 124.41
C LYS A 15 -69.95 -21.96 124.06
N LYS A 16 -69.09 -22.78 124.68
CA LYS A 16 -68.45 -22.79 126.02
C LYS A 16 -66.95 -23.19 125.98
N PRO A 17 -66.18 -23.05 127.08
CA PRO A 17 -64.80 -23.56 127.23
C PRO A 17 -64.71 -24.98 127.85
N LEU A 18 -63.47 -25.50 128.00
CA LEU A 18 -63.02 -26.87 128.36
C LEU A 18 -63.20 -27.91 127.23
N THR A 19 -62.32 -28.91 127.01
CA THR A 19 -61.18 -29.43 127.82
C THR A 19 -59.88 -29.47 126.98
N GLU A 20 -58.72 -29.81 127.55
CA GLU A 20 -57.41 -29.53 126.90
C GLU A 20 -56.90 -30.57 125.90
N GLU A 21 -57.29 -31.84 126.00
CA GLU A 21 -56.67 -32.92 125.20
C GLU A 21 -57.14 -32.94 123.72
N GLU A 22 -58.37 -32.48 123.41
CA GLU A 22 -58.80 -32.30 122.01
C GLU A 22 -58.14 -31.10 121.31
N LYS A 23 -57.56 -30.16 122.06
CA LYS A 23 -56.83 -29.02 121.47
C LYS A 23 -55.50 -29.46 120.90
N ILE A 24 -54.84 -30.47 121.48
CA ILE A 24 -53.56 -30.98 121.01
C ILE A 24 -53.77 -31.70 119.67
N ALA A 25 -54.72 -32.63 119.57
CA ALA A 25 -55.01 -33.33 118.31
C ALA A 25 -55.48 -32.38 117.18
N LYS A 26 -56.27 -31.34 117.47
CA LYS A 26 -56.63 -30.31 116.47
C LYS A 26 -55.47 -29.39 116.13
N ALA A 27 -54.60 -29.05 117.07
CA ALA A 27 -53.39 -28.27 116.80
C ALA A 27 -52.38 -29.07 115.96
N GLU A 28 -52.21 -30.36 116.20
CA GLU A 28 -51.38 -31.26 115.40
C GLU A 28 -51.94 -31.47 113.99
N HIS A 29 -53.25 -31.73 113.85
CA HIS A 29 -53.86 -31.88 112.54
C HIS A 29 -53.90 -30.55 111.75
N ALA A 30 -54.02 -29.41 112.43
CA ALA A 30 -53.88 -28.08 111.82
C ALA A 30 -52.41 -27.74 111.50
N ALA A 31 -51.45 -28.17 112.31
CA ALA A 31 -50.02 -28.02 112.04
C ALA A 31 -49.58 -28.88 110.86
N LEU A 32 -50.07 -30.11 110.74
CA LEU A 32 -49.86 -30.96 109.57
C LEU A 32 -50.49 -30.35 108.32
N VAL A 33 -51.72 -29.82 108.39
CA VAL A 33 -52.33 -29.10 107.25
C VAL A 33 -51.60 -27.79 106.92
N ALA A 34 -51.06 -27.07 107.91
CA ALA A 34 -50.21 -25.89 107.71
C ALA A 34 -48.85 -26.25 107.10
N GLU A 35 -48.26 -27.38 107.50
CA GLU A 35 -47.00 -27.87 106.93
C GLU A 35 -47.23 -28.44 105.51
N GLU A 36 -48.36 -29.10 105.25
CA GLU A 36 -48.77 -29.56 103.94
C GLU A 36 -49.09 -28.40 102.99
N THR A 37 -49.75 -27.35 103.44
CA THR A 37 -49.99 -26.14 102.64
C THR A 37 -48.68 -25.39 102.40
N ARG A 38 -47.77 -25.31 103.38
CA ARG A 38 -46.41 -24.78 103.17
C ARG A 38 -45.60 -25.65 102.18
N LYS A 39 -45.70 -26.98 102.27
CA LYS A 39 -45.10 -27.93 101.30
C LYS A 39 -45.76 -27.82 99.92
N LYS A 40 -47.08 -27.59 99.82
CA LYS A 40 -47.79 -27.28 98.56
C LYS A 40 -47.25 -25.98 97.97
N VAL A 41 -47.27 -24.85 98.69
CA VAL A 41 -46.71 -23.57 98.22
C VAL A 41 -45.24 -23.70 97.77
N ILE A 42 -44.40 -24.49 98.45
CA ILE A 42 -43.01 -24.75 98.02
C ILE A 42 -42.96 -25.62 96.75
N ARG A 43 -43.81 -26.65 96.62
CA ARG A 43 -43.96 -27.44 95.38
C ARG A 43 -44.47 -26.57 94.23
N ASP A 44 -45.50 -25.77 94.47
CA ASP A 44 -46.13 -24.87 93.49
C ASP A 44 -45.15 -23.79 93.04
N ARG A 45 -44.36 -23.22 93.96
CA ARG A 45 -43.24 -22.31 93.63
C ARG A 45 -42.16 -23.01 92.80
N ARG A 46 -41.80 -24.26 93.13
CA ARG A 46 -40.84 -25.06 92.32
C ARG A 46 -41.40 -25.43 90.95
N ILE A 47 -42.69 -25.72 90.85
CA ILE A 47 -43.40 -25.99 89.59
C ILE A 47 -43.46 -24.71 88.75
N ALA A 48 -43.80 -23.57 89.34
CA ALA A 48 -43.80 -22.26 88.68
C ALA A 48 -42.41 -21.85 88.17
N ILE A 49 -41.34 -22.08 88.95
CA ILE A 49 -39.96 -21.85 88.48
C ILE A 49 -39.59 -22.79 87.33
N LYS A 50 -39.95 -24.08 87.40
CA LYS A 50 -39.74 -25.03 86.29
C LYS A 50 -40.55 -24.65 85.05
N GLN A 51 -41.79 -24.20 85.21
CA GLN A 51 -42.64 -23.70 84.13
C GLN A 51 -42.04 -22.43 83.52
N ALA A 52 -41.55 -21.49 84.34
CA ALA A 52 -40.86 -20.29 83.87
C ALA A 52 -39.58 -20.63 83.09
N MET A 53 -38.76 -21.58 83.55
CA MET A 53 -37.57 -22.05 82.80
C MET A 53 -37.96 -22.71 81.47
N VAL A 54 -39.02 -23.52 81.44
CA VAL A 54 -39.54 -24.14 80.20
C VAL A 54 -40.15 -23.10 79.26
N GLU A 55 -40.79 -22.06 79.79
CA GLU A 55 -41.28 -20.93 79.01
C GLU A 55 -40.15 -20.07 78.47
N GLU A 56 -39.11 -19.82 79.26
CA GLU A 56 -37.90 -19.12 78.83
C GLU A 56 -37.16 -19.92 77.75
N GLU A 57 -37.04 -21.24 77.90
CA GLU A 57 -36.49 -22.13 76.87
C GLU A 57 -37.34 -22.09 75.58
N LYS A 58 -38.68 -22.10 75.70
CA LYS A 58 -39.60 -21.94 74.56
C LYS A 58 -39.46 -20.56 73.91
N ARG A 59 -39.37 -19.48 74.70
CA ARG A 59 -39.16 -18.11 74.22
C ARG A 59 -37.79 -17.95 73.55
N SER A 60 -36.76 -18.59 74.08
CA SER A 60 -35.42 -18.63 73.50
C SER A 60 -35.41 -19.39 72.16
N LYS A 61 -36.04 -20.57 72.08
CA LYS A 61 -36.22 -21.32 70.83
C LYS A 61 -37.04 -20.55 69.79
N LEU A 62 -38.13 -19.90 70.21
CA LEU A 62 -38.95 -19.05 69.34
C LEU A 62 -38.18 -17.81 68.86
N SER A 63 -37.44 -17.14 69.74
CA SER A 63 -36.55 -16.01 69.41
C SER A 63 -35.46 -16.44 68.43
N MET A 64 -34.80 -17.59 68.66
CA MET A 64 -33.82 -18.17 67.74
C MET A 64 -34.42 -18.49 66.37
N LEU A 65 -35.64 -19.05 66.31
CA LEU A 65 -36.36 -19.28 65.05
C LEU A 65 -36.76 -17.97 64.35
N GLN A 66 -37.12 -16.93 65.10
CA GLN A 66 -37.38 -15.58 64.58
C GLN A 66 -36.09 -14.92 64.06
N MET A 67 -34.96 -15.09 64.75
CA MET A 67 -33.63 -14.68 64.27
C MET A 67 -33.26 -15.43 63.00
N HIS A 68 -33.39 -16.77 62.93
CA HIS A 68 -33.15 -17.50 61.69
C HIS A 68 -34.15 -17.13 60.57
N LYS A 69 -35.38 -16.75 60.89
CA LYS A 69 -36.35 -16.24 59.89
C LYS A 69 -35.92 -14.87 59.35
N THR A 70 -35.53 -13.95 60.22
CA THR A 70 -35.06 -12.61 59.82
C THR A 70 -33.72 -12.69 59.08
N TRP A 71 -32.74 -13.47 59.57
CA TRP A 71 -31.49 -13.74 58.85
C TRP A 71 -31.73 -14.40 57.48
N ARG A 72 -32.62 -15.40 57.35
CA ARG A 72 -32.96 -15.96 56.03
C ARG A 72 -33.74 -15.00 55.14
N ASN A 73 -34.41 -13.99 55.69
CA ASN A 73 -35.01 -12.92 54.88
C ASN A 73 -33.90 -11.99 54.38
N ILE A 74 -33.06 -11.47 55.27
CA ILE A 74 -31.92 -10.59 54.95
C ILE A 74 -30.99 -11.25 53.92
N MET A 75 -30.57 -12.50 54.15
CA MET A 75 -29.67 -13.21 53.22
C MET A 75 -30.31 -13.43 51.84
N ARG A 76 -31.60 -13.79 51.78
CA ARG A 76 -32.31 -13.92 50.49
C ARG A 76 -32.48 -12.58 49.80
N GLU A 77 -32.74 -11.51 50.55
CA GLU A 77 -32.88 -10.17 50.02
C GLU A 77 -31.54 -9.66 49.46
N GLN A 78 -30.43 -9.85 50.18
CA GLN A 78 -29.09 -9.53 49.70
C GLN A 78 -28.72 -10.34 48.45
N SER A 79 -28.88 -11.67 48.44
CA SER A 79 -28.62 -12.48 47.24
C SER A 79 -29.53 -12.12 46.06
N VAL A 80 -30.79 -11.72 46.29
CA VAL A 80 -31.67 -11.19 45.23
C VAL A 80 -31.21 -9.82 44.74
N GLN A 81 -30.68 -8.95 45.61
CA GLN A 81 -30.09 -7.67 45.20
C GLN A 81 -28.80 -7.85 44.41
N GLU A 82 -27.94 -8.80 44.79
CA GLU A 82 -26.73 -9.19 44.05
C GLU A 82 -27.10 -9.73 42.67
N LEU A 83 -27.97 -10.74 42.58
CA LEU A 83 -28.45 -11.29 41.31
C LEU A 83 -29.10 -10.23 40.41
N ARG A 84 -29.79 -9.22 40.98
CA ARG A 84 -30.34 -8.09 40.20
C ARG A 84 -29.26 -7.18 39.65
N LYS A 85 -28.18 -6.92 40.41
CA LYS A 85 -27.01 -6.16 39.92
C LYS A 85 -26.29 -6.93 38.81
N ASP A 86 -26.11 -8.24 38.97
CA ASP A 86 -25.48 -9.09 37.96
C ASP A 86 -26.31 -9.17 36.68
N ILE A 87 -27.64 -9.33 36.79
CA ILE A 87 -28.55 -9.29 35.64
C ILE A 87 -28.51 -7.91 34.96
N ALA A 88 -28.49 -6.82 35.73
CA ALA A 88 -28.40 -5.46 35.16
C ALA A 88 -27.05 -5.24 34.44
N TRP A 89 -25.94 -5.68 35.02
CA TRP A 89 -24.62 -5.59 34.41
C TRP A 89 -24.51 -6.45 33.13
N MET A 90 -24.99 -7.69 33.19
CA MET A 90 -25.03 -8.59 32.02
C MET A 90 -25.95 -8.04 30.92
N SER A 91 -27.08 -7.42 31.28
CA SER A 91 -27.99 -6.76 30.32
C SER A 91 -27.33 -5.56 29.67
N GLN A 92 -26.68 -4.67 30.45
CA GLN A 92 -25.96 -3.52 29.92
C GLN A 92 -24.80 -3.95 29.01
N LYS A 93 -24.04 -4.97 29.41
CA LYS A 93 -22.98 -5.57 28.59
C LYS A 93 -23.53 -6.13 27.28
N HIS A 94 -24.66 -6.85 27.32
CA HIS A 94 -25.28 -7.41 26.13
C HIS A 94 -25.76 -6.31 25.16
N VAL A 95 -26.41 -5.26 25.67
CA VAL A 95 -26.82 -4.09 24.85
C VAL A 95 -25.59 -3.46 24.19
N HIS A 96 -24.50 -3.26 24.92
CA HIS A 96 -23.26 -2.72 24.36
C HIS A 96 -22.63 -3.62 23.28
N GLU A 97 -22.63 -4.94 23.48
CA GLU A 97 -22.19 -5.89 22.46
C GLU A 97 -23.08 -5.87 21.20
N VAL A 98 -24.38 -5.65 21.35
CA VAL A 98 -25.33 -5.46 20.23
C VAL A 98 -25.03 -4.15 19.51
N GLU A 99 -24.87 -3.03 20.23
CA GLU A 99 -24.51 -1.73 19.63
C GLU A 99 -23.20 -1.76 18.83
N ILE A 100 -22.19 -2.50 19.30
CA ILE A 100 -20.93 -2.73 18.58
C ILE A 100 -21.20 -3.55 17.31
N LYS A 101 -21.96 -4.65 17.40
CA LYS A 101 -22.30 -5.48 16.24
C LYS A 101 -23.13 -4.72 15.22
N ASP A 102 -24.11 -3.92 15.64
CA ASP A 102 -24.94 -3.07 14.76
C ASP A 102 -24.14 -1.94 14.12
N ARG A 103 -23.07 -1.47 14.76
CA ARG A 103 -22.11 -0.56 14.11
C ARG A 103 -21.34 -1.29 13.01
N VAL A 104 -20.74 -2.44 13.32
CA VAL A 104 -19.99 -3.27 12.37
C VAL A 104 -20.86 -3.71 11.19
N ILE A 105 -22.12 -4.10 11.42
CA ILE A 105 -23.09 -4.44 10.37
C ILE A 105 -23.36 -3.23 9.48
N ARG A 106 -23.60 -2.03 10.03
CA ARG A 106 -23.80 -0.81 9.24
C ARG A 106 -22.56 -0.45 8.42
N ASP A 107 -21.37 -0.64 8.97
CA ASP A 107 -20.12 -0.38 8.24
C ASP A 107 -19.92 -1.39 7.09
N PHE A 108 -20.26 -2.67 7.30
CA PHE A 108 -20.29 -3.67 6.22
C PHE A 108 -21.38 -3.40 5.16
N CYS A 109 -22.57 -2.94 5.56
CA CYS A 109 -23.63 -2.54 4.61
C CYS A 109 -23.15 -1.40 3.70
N LYS A 110 -22.51 -0.36 4.27
CA LYS A 110 -21.91 0.73 3.48
C LYS A 110 -20.82 0.25 2.54
N GLN A 111 -19.93 -0.64 2.99
CA GLN A 111 -18.89 -1.21 2.12
C GLN A 111 -19.48 -2.04 0.99
N LEU A 112 -20.57 -2.78 1.25
CA LEU A 112 -21.29 -3.52 0.23
C LEU A 112 -21.95 -2.57 -0.79
N GLU A 113 -22.67 -1.54 -0.34
CA GLU A 113 -23.23 -0.48 -1.19
C GLU A 113 -22.14 0.23 -2.03
N GLU A 114 -21.00 0.57 -1.43
CA GLU A 114 -19.88 1.20 -2.13
C GLU A 114 -19.29 0.25 -3.19
N SER A 115 -19.07 -1.02 -2.87
CA SER A 115 -18.57 -2.01 -3.84
C SER A 115 -19.54 -2.27 -4.99
N GLU A 116 -20.85 -2.28 -4.73
CA GLU A 116 -21.89 -2.44 -5.74
C GLU A 116 -21.94 -1.22 -6.67
N ASN A 117 -21.89 0.00 -6.12
CA ASN A 117 -21.78 1.23 -6.91
C ASN A 117 -20.50 1.24 -7.78
N GLN A 118 -19.36 0.83 -7.22
CA GLN A 118 -18.10 0.68 -7.98
C GLN A 118 -18.24 -0.35 -9.11
N HIS A 119 -18.95 -1.47 -8.89
CA HIS A 119 -19.20 -2.47 -9.93
C HIS A 119 -20.11 -1.93 -11.04
N GLN A 120 -21.21 -1.26 -10.69
CA GLN A 120 -22.14 -0.65 -11.64
C GLN A 120 -21.47 0.46 -12.46
N GLU A 121 -20.63 1.29 -11.82
CA GLU A 121 -19.82 2.29 -12.52
C GLU A 121 -18.80 1.65 -13.46
N ALA A 122 -18.08 0.61 -13.03
CA ALA A 122 -17.14 -0.12 -13.87
C ALA A 122 -17.84 -0.76 -15.08
N MET A 123 -19.02 -1.34 -14.88
CA MET A 123 -19.86 -1.91 -15.94
C MET A 123 -20.34 -0.84 -16.92
N SER A 124 -20.82 0.31 -16.43
CA SER A 124 -21.25 1.45 -17.26
C SER A 124 -20.08 2.02 -18.08
N ARG A 125 -18.90 2.18 -17.45
CA ARG A 125 -17.67 2.61 -18.13
C ARG A 125 -17.23 1.58 -19.20
N HIS A 126 -17.37 0.29 -18.93
CA HIS A 126 -17.07 -0.77 -19.91
C HIS A 126 -18.03 -0.73 -21.12
N PHE A 127 -19.33 -0.52 -20.92
CA PHE A 127 -20.26 -0.32 -22.04
C PHE A 127 -19.90 0.90 -22.88
N ILE A 128 -19.63 2.06 -22.26
CA ILE A 128 -19.18 3.27 -22.98
C ILE A 128 -17.90 3.01 -23.78
N ILE A 129 -16.95 2.23 -23.26
CA ILE A 129 -15.74 1.84 -24.00
C ILE A 129 -16.06 0.91 -25.18
N MET A 130 -16.98 -0.05 -25.02
CA MET A 130 -17.44 -0.90 -26.12
C MET A 130 -18.18 -0.09 -27.20
N ASP A 131 -19.05 0.85 -26.82
CA ASP A 131 -19.78 1.71 -27.75
C ASP A 131 -18.81 2.61 -28.55
N ASN A 132 -17.80 3.18 -27.87
CA ASN A 132 -16.71 3.91 -28.54
C ASN A 132 -15.91 3.02 -29.50
N MET A 133 -15.65 1.76 -29.12
CA MET A 133 -14.98 0.79 -30.00
C MET A 133 -15.84 0.44 -31.22
N ILE A 134 -17.15 0.21 -31.03
CA ILE A 134 -18.11 -0.06 -32.11
C ILE A 134 -18.15 1.13 -33.08
N ALA A 135 -18.31 2.36 -32.58
CA ALA A 135 -18.30 3.57 -33.41
C ALA A 135 -17.00 3.73 -34.22
N MET A 136 -15.84 3.43 -33.62
CA MET A 136 -14.55 3.43 -34.34
C MET A 136 -14.48 2.33 -35.41
N HIS A 137 -15.08 1.16 -35.17
CA HIS A 137 -15.18 0.08 -36.15
C HIS A 137 -16.15 0.42 -37.29
N ASP A 138 -17.28 1.09 -37.02
CA ASP A 138 -18.23 1.53 -38.03
C ASP A 138 -17.63 2.60 -38.95
N VAL A 139 -16.92 3.59 -38.39
CA VAL A 139 -16.17 4.58 -39.19
C VAL A 139 -15.12 3.89 -40.07
N ARG A 140 -14.37 2.93 -39.51
CA ARG A 140 -13.38 2.16 -40.28
C ARG A 140 -14.03 1.31 -41.38
N LYS A 141 -15.17 0.70 -41.11
CA LYS A 141 -15.95 -0.08 -42.08
C LYS A 141 -16.42 0.82 -43.22
N GLN A 142 -17.01 1.97 -42.91
CA GLN A 142 -17.46 2.95 -43.90
C GLN A 142 -16.30 3.47 -44.76
N GLN A 143 -15.13 3.76 -44.15
CA GLN A 143 -13.92 4.11 -44.91
C GLN A 143 -13.48 2.99 -45.86
N MET A 144 -13.56 1.73 -45.42
CA MET A 144 -13.21 0.57 -46.25
C MET A 144 -14.21 0.38 -47.41
N GLU A 145 -15.51 0.52 -47.15
CA GLU A 145 -16.58 0.48 -48.17
C GLU A 145 -16.40 1.61 -49.20
N ASN A 146 -16.14 2.84 -48.75
CA ASN A 146 -15.86 3.98 -49.62
C ASN A 146 -14.61 3.74 -50.49
N ASN A 147 -13.53 3.19 -49.91
CA ASN A 147 -12.31 2.86 -50.66
C ASN A 147 -12.58 1.78 -51.72
N PHE A 148 -13.36 0.74 -51.39
CA PHE A 148 -13.76 -0.27 -52.36
C PHE A 148 -14.62 0.31 -53.48
N GLN A 149 -15.57 1.20 -53.16
CA GLN A 149 -16.42 1.86 -54.16
C GLN A 149 -15.58 2.72 -55.12
N VAL A 150 -14.67 3.56 -54.59
CA VAL A 150 -13.76 4.38 -55.42
C VAL A 150 -12.85 3.52 -56.30
N GLN A 151 -12.34 2.39 -55.79
CA GLN A 151 -11.55 1.44 -56.60
C GLN A 151 -12.39 0.79 -57.71
N LEU A 152 -13.63 0.41 -57.40
CA LEU A 152 -14.57 -0.20 -58.36
C LEU A 152 -14.98 0.79 -59.45
N ASP A 153 -15.25 2.05 -59.10
CA ASP A 153 -15.59 3.10 -60.04
C ASP A 153 -14.39 3.49 -60.92
N SER A 154 -13.19 3.62 -60.35
CA SER A 154 -11.96 3.84 -61.10
C SER A 154 -11.65 2.70 -62.07
N LEU A 155 -11.88 1.45 -61.66
CA LEU A 155 -11.66 0.26 -62.48
C LEU A 155 -12.69 0.18 -63.61
N ASN A 156 -13.97 0.43 -63.33
CA ASN A 156 -15.03 0.53 -64.32
C ASN A 156 -14.73 1.62 -65.35
N GLN A 157 -14.32 2.82 -64.91
CA GLN A 157 -13.95 3.91 -65.80
C GLN A 157 -12.76 3.54 -66.70
N SER A 158 -11.75 2.87 -66.14
CA SER A 158 -10.63 2.32 -66.92
C SER A 158 -11.13 1.34 -67.98
N PHE A 159 -11.94 0.34 -67.61
CA PHE A 159 -12.49 -0.64 -68.55
C PHE A 159 -13.36 -0.01 -69.65
N PHE A 160 -14.20 0.97 -69.34
CA PHE A 160 -14.98 1.68 -70.36
C PHE A 160 -14.07 2.48 -71.30
N SER A 161 -13.05 3.17 -70.78
CA SER A 161 -12.09 3.90 -71.63
C SER A 161 -11.23 2.99 -72.52
N GLU A 162 -10.82 1.83 -72.01
CA GLU A 162 -10.09 0.81 -72.76
C GLU A 162 -10.99 0.19 -73.84
N ARG A 163 -12.22 -0.20 -73.48
CA ARG A 163 -13.23 -0.71 -74.43
C ARG A 163 -13.48 0.29 -75.56
N ASP A 164 -13.65 1.57 -75.23
CA ASP A 164 -13.99 2.59 -76.22
C ASP A 164 -12.79 2.91 -77.13
N THR A 165 -11.57 2.96 -76.59
CA THR A 165 -10.35 3.10 -77.40
C THR A 165 -10.08 1.89 -78.29
N MET A 166 -10.24 0.65 -77.79
CA MET A 166 -10.14 -0.57 -78.61
C MET A 166 -11.21 -0.63 -79.70
N THR A 167 -12.45 -0.24 -79.39
CA THR A 167 -13.56 -0.20 -80.36
C THR A 167 -13.30 0.84 -81.45
N GLN A 168 -12.79 2.01 -81.07
CA GLN A 168 -12.40 3.07 -82.00
C GLN A 168 -11.24 2.62 -82.91
N GLN A 169 -10.16 2.07 -82.34
CA GLN A 169 -9.04 1.52 -83.10
C GLN A 169 -9.49 0.43 -84.09
N HIS A 170 -10.37 -0.48 -83.66
CA HIS A 170 -10.91 -1.51 -84.55
C HIS A 170 -11.79 -0.91 -85.66
N SER A 171 -12.59 0.10 -85.34
CA SER A 171 -13.40 0.86 -86.32
C SER A 171 -12.53 1.55 -87.38
N ASP A 172 -11.43 2.16 -86.97
CA ASP A 172 -10.52 2.87 -87.87
C ASP A 172 -9.68 1.91 -88.72
N LEU A 173 -9.14 0.83 -88.14
CA LEU A 173 -8.50 -0.27 -88.90
C LEU A 173 -9.46 -0.87 -89.94
N LYS A 174 -10.73 -1.07 -89.58
CA LYS A 174 -11.75 -1.57 -90.51
C LYS A 174 -12.01 -0.59 -91.66
N LYS A 175 -12.04 0.72 -91.40
CA LYS A 175 -12.12 1.76 -92.44
C LYS A 175 -10.90 1.75 -93.34
N ASP A 176 -9.70 1.61 -92.79
CA ASP A 176 -8.45 1.66 -93.57
C ASP A 176 -8.26 0.41 -94.43
N ILE A 177 -8.63 -0.78 -93.94
CA ILE A 177 -8.72 -2.00 -94.76
C ILE A 177 -9.76 -1.81 -95.87
N ALA A 178 -10.92 -1.21 -95.59
CA ALA A 178 -11.93 -0.93 -96.62
C ALA A 178 -11.42 0.06 -97.69
N LYS A 179 -10.72 1.13 -97.29
CA LYS A 179 -10.06 2.06 -98.24
C LYS A 179 -9.02 1.32 -99.09
N MET A 180 -8.17 0.50 -98.48
CA MET A 180 -7.15 -0.28 -99.20
C MET A 180 -7.79 -1.24 -100.21
N ILE A 181 -8.89 -1.91 -99.86
CA ILE A 181 -9.65 -2.76 -100.80
C ILE A 181 -10.23 -1.92 -101.96
N THR A 182 -10.78 -0.73 -101.69
CA THR A 182 -11.30 0.15 -102.75
C THR A 182 -10.19 0.66 -103.68
N LEU A 183 -9.03 1.06 -103.12
CA LEU A 183 -7.87 1.49 -103.90
C LEU A 183 -7.27 0.35 -104.73
N MET A 184 -7.15 -0.84 -104.15
CA MET A 184 -6.65 -2.05 -104.83
C MET A 184 -7.59 -2.49 -105.96
N LYS A 185 -8.91 -2.35 -105.78
CA LYS A 185 -9.89 -2.57 -106.85
C LYS A 185 -9.72 -1.55 -107.98
N ALA A 186 -9.66 -0.26 -107.66
CA ALA A 186 -9.46 0.78 -108.67
C ALA A 186 -8.17 0.57 -109.48
N TYR A 187 -7.06 0.21 -108.82
CA TYR A 187 -5.81 -0.14 -109.49
C TYR A 187 -5.95 -1.36 -110.41
N PHE A 188 -6.63 -2.43 -109.97
CA PHE A 188 -6.86 -3.60 -110.84
C PHE A 188 -7.85 -3.32 -111.98
N ASP A 189 -8.86 -2.47 -111.77
CA ASP A 189 -9.79 -2.07 -112.82
C ASP A 189 -9.05 -1.24 -113.89
N GLU A 190 -8.16 -0.32 -113.49
CA GLU A 190 -7.25 0.44 -114.36
C GLU A 190 -6.26 -0.49 -115.10
N GLU A 191 -5.57 -1.41 -114.39
CA GLU A 191 -4.67 -2.39 -115.02
C GLU A 191 -5.41 -3.33 -115.98
N LEU A 192 -6.64 -3.74 -115.66
CA LEU A 192 -7.48 -4.55 -116.56
C LEU A 192 -7.93 -3.75 -117.79
N ASP A 193 -8.16 -2.45 -117.68
CA ASP A 193 -8.53 -1.58 -118.79
C ASP A 193 -7.33 -1.21 -119.67
N ASP A 194 -6.14 -1.00 -119.09
CA ASP A 194 -4.87 -0.91 -119.81
C ASP A 194 -4.58 -2.20 -120.56
N LYS A 195 -4.73 -3.36 -119.91
CA LYS A 195 -4.54 -4.66 -120.56
C LYS A 195 -5.61 -4.91 -121.63
N ARG A 196 -6.86 -4.48 -121.44
CA ARG A 196 -7.89 -4.51 -122.49
C ARG A 196 -7.51 -3.64 -123.69
N GLN A 197 -6.99 -2.43 -123.47
CA GLN A 197 -6.51 -1.55 -124.54
C GLN A 197 -5.28 -2.14 -125.25
N GLU A 198 -4.31 -2.69 -124.51
CA GLU A 198 -3.18 -3.44 -125.08
C GLU A 198 -3.67 -4.63 -125.92
N TYR A 199 -4.64 -5.40 -125.42
CA TYR A 199 -5.24 -6.50 -126.18
C TYR A 199 -6.02 -6.02 -127.40
N GLU A 200 -6.70 -4.87 -127.35
CA GLU A 200 -7.42 -4.31 -128.49
C GLU A 200 -6.46 -3.76 -129.55
N ILE A 201 -5.37 -3.11 -129.14
CA ILE A 201 -4.27 -2.70 -130.02
C ILE A 201 -3.61 -3.93 -130.64
N VAL A 202 -3.24 -4.93 -129.83
CA VAL A 202 -2.64 -6.19 -130.32
C VAL A 202 -3.63 -6.97 -131.18
N LEU A 203 -4.94 -6.89 -130.95
CA LEU A 203 -5.95 -7.49 -131.83
C LEU A 203 -6.09 -6.73 -133.14
N GLU A 204 -6.06 -5.39 -133.15
CA GLU A 204 -6.13 -4.61 -134.39
C GLU A 204 -4.83 -4.74 -135.20
N ASP A 205 -3.67 -4.75 -134.53
CA ASP A 205 -2.36 -5.06 -135.12
C ASP A 205 -2.30 -6.50 -135.63
N LEU A 206 -2.74 -7.49 -134.85
CA LEU A 206 -2.81 -8.88 -135.30
C LEU A 206 -3.91 -9.08 -136.35
N LYS A 207 -4.94 -8.24 -136.44
CA LYS A 207 -5.94 -8.25 -137.52
C LYS A 207 -5.42 -7.56 -138.77
N ASN A 208 -4.57 -6.55 -138.66
CA ASN A 208 -3.91 -5.91 -139.80
C ASN A 208 -2.78 -6.80 -140.32
N LYS A 209 -1.92 -7.28 -139.43
CA LYS A 209 -0.94 -8.31 -139.72
C LYS A 209 -1.58 -9.61 -140.18
N ASN A 210 -2.69 -10.08 -139.62
CA ASN A 210 -3.42 -11.22 -140.20
C ASN A 210 -4.15 -10.87 -141.49
N LYS A 211 -4.40 -9.61 -141.88
CA LYS A 211 -4.84 -9.32 -143.26
C LYS A 211 -3.65 -9.42 -144.21
N GLU A 212 -2.49 -8.91 -143.82
CA GLU A 212 -1.23 -8.97 -144.57
C GLU A 212 -0.74 -10.41 -144.71
N ASP A 213 -0.57 -11.11 -143.59
CA ASP A 213 -0.27 -12.52 -143.48
C ASP A 213 -1.44 -13.39 -143.99
N TYR A 214 -2.73 -13.02 -143.94
CA TYR A 214 -3.75 -13.77 -144.70
C TYR A 214 -3.55 -13.59 -146.18
N ASN A 215 -3.19 -12.40 -146.68
CA ASN A 215 -2.96 -12.23 -148.11
C ASN A 215 -1.69 -12.99 -148.56
N VAL A 216 -0.62 -12.98 -147.76
CA VAL A 216 0.66 -13.68 -148.04
C VAL A 216 0.56 -15.19 -147.78
N MET A 217 -0.02 -15.60 -146.64
CA MET A 217 -0.21 -16.99 -146.27
C MET A 217 -1.42 -17.62 -146.92
N LYS A 218 -2.43 -16.92 -147.43
CA LYS A 218 -3.38 -17.55 -148.36
C LYS A 218 -2.62 -18.07 -149.58
N LEU A 219 -1.79 -17.20 -150.16
CA LEU A 219 -0.86 -17.54 -151.24
C LEU A 219 0.15 -18.66 -150.88
N GLN A 220 0.64 -18.73 -149.63
CA GLN A 220 1.60 -19.78 -149.21
C GLN A 220 0.96 -21.03 -148.59
N ASN A 221 -0.25 -20.97 -148.05
CA ASN A 221 -0.99 -22.06 -147.39
C ASN A 221 -1.95 -22.74 -148.37
N GLU A 222 -2.44 -22.09 -149.42
CA GLU A 222 -2.96 -22.81 -150.59
C GLU A 222 -1.89 -23.79 -151.14
N VAL A 223 -0.59 -23.49 -150.93
CA VAL A 223 0.54 -24.37 -151.27
C VAL A 223 0.99 -25.28 -150.10
N LYS A 224 0.98 -24.78 -148.85
CA LYS A 224 1.50 -25.51 -147.67
C LYS A 224 0.47 -26.29 -146.87
N ILE A 225 -0.82 -25.96 -146.85
CA ILE A 225 -1.85 -26.77 -146.17
C ILE A 225 -1.84 -28.17 -146.80
N GLU A 226 -1.84 -28.23 -148.14
CA GLU A 226 -1.71 -29.48 -148.88
C GLU A 226 -0.48 -30.32 -148.46
N GLN A 227 0.61 -29.70 -148.01
CA GLN A 227 1.82 -30.41 -147.58
C GLN A 227 1.80 -30.72 -146.07
N MET A 228 1.40 -29.78 -145.22
CA MET A 228 1.46 -29.90 -143.77
C MET A 228 0.36 -30.78 -143.18
N GLU A 229 -0.85 -30.84 -143.78
CA GLU A 229 -1.89 -31.81 -143.36
C GLU A 229 -1.34 -33.25 -143.39
N ARG A 230 -0.59 -33.58 -144.45
CA ARG A 230 0.04 -34.91 -144.63
C ARG A 230 1.15 -35.25 -143.63
N ASP A 231 1.69 -34.27 -142.91
CA ASP A 231 2.80 -34.45 -141.96
C ASP A 231 2.39 -34.20 -140.50
N ILE A 232 1.39 -33.35 -140.26
CA ILE A 232 0.76 -33.17 -138.95
C ILE A 232 0.10 -34.47 -138.50
N ASP A 233 -0.67 -35.14 -139.37
CA ASP A 233 -1.34 -36.40 -139.03
C ASP A 233 -0.36 -37.50 -138.58
N LYS A 234 0.82 -37.57 -139.21
CA LYS A 234 1.87 -38.54 -138.87
C LYS A 234 2.55 -38.20 -137.55
N THR A 235 3.03 -36.95 -137.42
CA THR A 235 3.82 -36.53 -136.24
C THR A 235 2.97 -36.41 -134.97
N HIS A 236 1.71 -36.00 -135.10
CA HIS A 236 0.75 -35.99 -134.00
C HIS A 236 0.48 -37.41 -133.49
N HIS A 237 0.32 -38.41 -134.38
CA HIS A 237 0.13 -39.81 -134.00
C HIS A 237 1.29 -40.35 -133.16
N ASP A 238 2.53 -40.14 -133.62
CA ASP A 238 3.74 -40.63 -132.94
C ASP A 238 4.02 -39.91 -131.60
N TYR A 239 3.75 -38.61 -131.52
CA TYR A 239 3.90 -37.83 -130.30
C TYR A 239 2.88 -38.25 -129.23
N VAL A 240 1.61 -38.41 -129.62
CA VAL A 240 0.50 -38.79 -128.74
C VAL A 240 0.70 -40.19 -128.14
N GLN A 241 1.27 -41.13 -128.89
CA GLN A 241 1.57 -42.46 -128.36
C GLN A 241 2.70 -42.44 -127.31
N LYS A 242 3.71 -41.58 -127.46
CA LYS A 242 4.89 -41.54 -126.57
C LYS A 242 4.68 -40.71 -125.31
N THR A 243 3.85 -39.67 -125.35
CA THR A 243 3.70 -38.74 -124.21
C THR A 243 2.58 -39.11 -123.24
N LYS A 244 1.50 -39.76 -123.67
CA LYS A 244 0.32 -40.06 -122.83
C LYS A 244 0.64 -40.73 -121.49
N GLY A 245 1.47 -41.78 -121.48
CA GLY A 245 1.81 -42.51 -120.24
C GLY A 245 2.57 -41.64 -119.23
N MET A 246 3.60 -40.92 -119.69
CA MET A 246 4.38 -40.01 -118.84
C MET A 246 3.53 -38.82 -118.35
N GLU A 247 2.60 -38.33 -119.18
CA GLU A 247 1.68 -37.26 -118.81
C GLU A 247 0.68 -37.69 -117.71
N GLU A 248 0.19 -38.94 -117.79
CA GLU A 248 -0.69 -39.53 -116.78
C GLU A 248 0.03 -39.78 -115.44
N GLU A 249 1.24 -40.33 -115.46
CA GLU A 249 2.08 -40.52 -114.27
C GLU A 249 2.42 -39.18 -113.60
N PHE A 250 2.82 -38.16 -114.38
CA PHE A 250 3.10 -36.82 -113.86
C PHE A 250 1.85 -36.17 -113.26
N LYS A 251 0.67 -36.31 -113.89
CA LYS A 251 -0.61 -35.82 -113.33
C LYS A 251 -0.96 -36.51 -112.01
N LEU A 252 -0.66 -37.80 -111.85
CA LEU A 252 -0.86 -38.52 -110.59
C LEU A 252 0.10 -38.05 -109.50
N LEU A 253 1.40 -37.91 -109.82
CA LEU A 253 2.39 -37.38 -108.87
C LEU A 253 2.04 -35.96 -108.42
N GLN A 254 1.70 -35.07 -109.36
CA GLN A 254 1.33 -33.68 -109.08
C GLN A 254 0.05 -33.58 -108.23
N LYS A 255 -0.95 -34.45 -108.43
CA LYS A 255 -2.13 -34.53 -107.56
C LYS A 255 -1.74 -34.96 -106.14
N ARG A 256 -0.89 -35.99 -106.01
CA ARG A 256 -0.41 -36.48 -104.71
C ARG A 256 0.37 -35.41 -103.95
N ASP A 257 1.28 -34.72 -104.62
CA ASP A 257 2.12 -33.66 -104.02
C ASP A 257 1.29 -32.43 -103.61
N ARG A 258 0.26 -32.06 -104.38
CA ARG A 258 -0.71 -31.03 -103.95
C ARG A 258 -1.47 -31.44 -102.67
N MET A 259 -1.77 -32.72 -102.50
CA MET A 259 -2.47 -33.23 -101.30
C MET A 259 -1.54 -33.35 -100.09
N THR A 260 -0.28 -33.74 -100.27
CA THR A 260 0.71 -33.75 -99.19
C THR A 260 1.08 -32.33 -98.77
N SER A 261 1.30 -31.39 -99.70
CA SER A 261 1.54 -29.96 -99.38
C SER A 261 0.42 -29.37 -98.52
N LYS A 262 -0.85 -29.53 -98.91
CA LYS A 262 -2.01 -29.08 -98.11
C LYS A 262 -2.09 -29.73 -96.73
N THR A 263 -1.59 -30.96 -96.59
CA THR A 263 -1.53 -31.66 -95.30
C THR A 263 -0.40 -31.12 -94.44
N ILE A 264 0.77 -30.84 -95.02
CA ILE A 264 1.92 -30.23 -94.37
C ILE A 264 1.57 -28.83 -93.87
N GLU A 265 0.91 -27.99 -94.69
CA GLU A 265 0.43 -26.67 -94.30
C GLU A 265 -0.48 -26.72 -93.06
N LYS A 266 -1.49 -27.61 -93.06
CA LYS A 266 -2.39 -27.80 -91.91
C LYS A 266 -1.64 -28.21 -90.65
N ARG A 267 -0.73 -29.20 -90.76
CA ARG A 267 0.09 -29.64 -89.61
C ARG A 267 1.03 -28.54 -89.13
N MET A 268 1.56 -27.72 -90.02
CA MET A 268 2.41 -26.58 -89.66
C MET A 268 1.62 -25.49 -88.93
N GLN A 269 0.38 -25.21 -89.34
CA GLN A 269 -0.53 -24.29 -88.62
C GLN A 269 -0.90 -24.81 -87.23
N GLU A 270 -1.25 -26.10 -87.10
CA GLU A 270 -1.51 -26.75 -85.80
C GLU A 270 -0.27 -26.68 -84.88
N LEU A 271 0.92 -26.96 -85.42
CA LEU A 271 2.18 -26.93 -84.67
C LEU A 271 2.51 -25.51 -84.19
N LEU A 272 2.32 -24.49 -85.03
CA LEU A 272 2.46 -23.08 -84.65
C LEU A 272 1.47 -22.66 -83.55
N MET A 273 0.22 -23.12 -83.63
CA MET A 273 -0.79 -22.87 -82.60
C MET A 273 -0.37 -23.47 -81.25
N PHE A 274 0.02 -24.76 -81.23
CA PHE A 274 0.50 -25.41 -80.00
C PHE A 274 1.81 -24.83 -79.48
N HIS A 275 2.70 -24.38 -80.36
CA HIS A 275 3.93 -23.68 -79.97
C HIS A 275 3.62 -22.36 -79.26
N ASN A 276 2.75 -21.53 -79.84
CA ASN A 276 2.34 -20.26 -79.26
C ASN A 276 1.58 -20.46 -77.93
N GLN A 277 0.69 -21.45 -77.85
CA GLN A 277 0.01 -21.82 -76.60
C GLN A 277 1.01 -22.28 -75.53
N THR A 278 2.01 -23.07 -75.90
CA THR A 278 3.07 -23.53 -74.98
C THR A 278 3.95 -22.37 -74.50
N ALA A 279 4.30 -21.44 -75.39
CA ALA A 279 5.06 -20.23 -75.05
C ALA A 279 4.27 -19.32 -74.09
N TYR A 280 2.98 -19.11 -74.36
CA TYR A 280 2.07 -18.40 -73.47
C TYR A 280 2.02 -19.06 -72.08
N MET A 281 1.75 -20.37 -72.00
CA MET A 281 1.65 -21.08 -70.71
C MET A 281 2.97 -21.04 -69.92
N LYS A 282 4.13 -21.14 -70.60
CA LYS A 282 5.44 -20.93 -69.97
C LYS A 282 5.59 -19.53 -69.40
N SER A 283 5.23 -18.49 -70.16
CA SER A 283 5.30 -17.11 -69.68
C SER A 283 4.36 -16.84 -68.49
N ALA A 284 3.13 -17.37 -68.54
CA ALA A 284 2.14 -17.26 -67.48
C ALA A 284 2.60 -17.97 -66.20
N LEU A 285 3.23 -19.15 -66.31
CA LEU A 285 3.82 -19.86 -65.16
C LEU A 285 4.96 -19.06 -64.52
N VAL A 286 5.85 -18.44 -65.31
CA VAL A 286 6.93 -17.58 -64.78
C VAL A 286 6.37 -16.35 -64.08
N ILE A 287 5.37 -15.67 -64.67
CA ILE A 287 4.71 -14.52 -64.06
C ILE A 287 4.02 -14.92 -62.74
N LYS A 288 3.31 -16.05 -62.72
CA LYS A 288 2.65 -16.55 -61.50
C LYS A 288 3.65 -16.98 -60.44
N GLY A 289 4.74 -17.67 -60.80
CA GLY A 289 5.82 -18.01 -59.89
C GLY A 289 6.39 -16.77 -59.20
N LYS A 290 6.74 -15.74 -59.98
CA LYS A 290 7.21 -14.47 -59.42
C LYS A 290 6.19 -13.79 -58.50
N GLN A 291 4.90 -13.77 -58.86
CA GLN A 291 3.84 -13.24 -58.00
C GLN A 291 3.75 -13.98 -56.66
N TRP A 292 3.91 -15.31 -56.65
CA TRP A 292 3.95 -16.12 -55.42
C TRP A 292 5.21 -15.85 -54.60
N ASP A 293 6.38 -15.73 -55.24
CA ASP A 293 7.64 -15.42 -54.56
C ASP A 293 7.61 -14.03 -53.91
N ASP A 294 7.12 -13.01 -54.62
CA ASP A 294 6.97 -11.64 -54.12
C ASP A 294 5.96 -11.59 -52.94
N ALA A 295 4.84 -12.32 -53.02
CA ALA A 295 3.86 -12.40 -51.93
C ALA A 295 4.39 -13.15 -50.70
N ASN A 296 5.08 -14.29 -50.90
CA ASN A 296 5.72 -15.03 -49.82
C ASN A 296 6.81 -14.21 -49.13
N LYS A 297 7.60 -13.44 -49.91
CA LYS A 297 8.60 -12.51 -49.39
C LYS A 297 7.96 -11.40 -48.55
N HIS A 298 6.85 -10.81 -49.00
CA HIS A 298 6.11 -9.81 -48.22
C HIS A 298 5.66 -10.37 -46.87
N ILE A 299 5.03 -11.55 -46.87
CA ILE A 299 4.58 -12.23 -45.64
C ILE A 299 5.76 -12.57 -44.71
N PHE A 300 6.89 -12.98 -45.28
CA PHE A 300 8.11 -13.25 -44.50
C PHE A 300 8.66 -11.97 -43.86
N ASP A 301 8.74 -10.86 -44.60
CA ASP A 301 9.20 -9.57 -44.10
C ASP A 301 8.29 -9.04 -42.99
N GLU A 302 6.96 -9.15 -43.14
CA GLU A 302 5.98 -8.78 -42.10
C GLU A 302 6.14 -9.65 -40.85
N LYS A 303 6.23 -10.97 -41.00
CA LYS A 303 6.50 -11.91 -39.90
C LYS A 303 7.80 -11.55 -39.18
N TRP A 304 8.85 -11.20 -39.93
CA TRP A 304 10.14 -10.83 -39.36
C TRP A 304 10.05 -9.51 -38.57
N ARG A 305 9.39 -8.48 -39.14
CA ARG A 305 9.12 -7.20 -38.44
C ARG A 305 8.32 -7.43 -37.16
N LEU A 306 7.20 -8.17 -37.23
CA LEU A 306 6.37 -8.50 -36.07
C LEU A 306 7.15 -9.25 -34.99
N ASN A 307 7.97 -10.23 -35.37
CA ASN A 307 8.83 -10.95 -34.43
C ASN A 307 9.90 -10.04 -33.80
N ALA A 308 10.48 -9.09 -34.56
CA ALA A 308 11.40 -8.10 -34.01
C ALA A 308 10.70 -7.16 -33.01
N HIS A 309 9.45 -6.75 -33.26
CA HIS A 309 8.64 -6.01 -32.29
C HIS A 309 8.31 -6.85 -31.05
N PHE A 310 7.94 -8.12 -31.21
CA PHE A 310 7.70 -9.06 -30.11
C PHE A 310 8.94 -9.23 -29.22
N ILE A 311 10.13 -9.41 -29.80
CA ILE A 311 11.39 -9.53 -29.04
C ILE A 311 11.70 -8.23 -28.28
N LYS A 312 11.49 -7.05 -28.89
CA LYS A 312 11.66 -5.75 -28.22
C LYS A 312 10.68 -5.61 -27.05
N LEU A 313 9.40 -5.93 -27.25
CA LEU A 313 8.37 -5.86 -26.22
C LEU A 313 8.65 -6.84 -25.07
N LYS A 314 9.02 -8.09 -25.39
CA LYS A 314 9.39 -9.11 -24.39
C LYS A 314 10.60 -8.68 -23.55
N ARG A 315 11.60 -8.04 -24.16
CA ARG A 315 12.74 -7.45 -23.43
C ARG A 315 12.30 -6.28 -22.54
N SER A 316 11.43 -5.40 -23.05
CA SER A 316 10.90 -4.29 -22.25
C SER A 316 10.10 -4.78 -21.04
N LEU A 317 9.22 -5.77 -21.22
CA LEU A 317 8.45 -6.39 -20.13
C LEU A 317 9.37 -7.08 -19.11
N GLY A 318 10.42 -7.76 -19.57
CA GLY A 318 11.46 -8.33 -18.69
C GLY A 318 12.17 -7.25 -17.86
N ASN A 319 12.52 -6.12 -18.46
CA ASN A 319 13.14 -5.00 -17.76
C ASN A 319 12.18 -4.37 -16.73
N TYR A 320 10.89 -4.20 -17.06
CA TYR A 320 9.89 -3.71 -16.10
C TYR A 320 9.72 -4.69 -14.92
N ALA A 321 9.62 -6.00 -15.18
CA ALA A 321 9.52 -7.00 -14.12
C ALA A 321 10.73 -7.00 -13.17
N LEU A 322 11.95 -6.81 -13.70
CA LEU A 322 13.17 -6.66 -12.91
C LEU A 322 13.17 -5.34 -12.11
N MET A 323 12.74 -4.23 -12.72
CA MET A 323 12.66 -2.94 -12.04
C MET A 323 11.64 -2.96 -10.89
N GLU A 324 10.46 -3.53 -11.10
CA GLU A 324 9.45 -3.67 -10.04
C GLU A 324 9.91 -4.61 -8.93
N HIS A 325 10.59 -5.72 -9.26
CA HIS A 325 11.22 -6.59 -8.27
C HIS A 325 12.26 -5.84 -7.42
N ASP A 326 13.13 -5.05 -8.05
CA ASP A 326 14.15 -4.28 -7.34
C ASP A 326 13.56 -3.11 -6.53
N ASN A 327 12.48 -2.48 -7.02
CA ASN A 327 11.73 -1.48 -6.28
C ASN A 327 11.08 -2.09 -5.03
N LEU A 328 10.38 -3.22 -5.19
CA LEU A 328 9.77 -3.97 -4.08
C LEU A 328 10.83 -4.45 -3.07
N LYS A 329 12.00 -4.87 -3.56
CA LYS A 329 13.14 -5.23 -2.69
C LYS A 329 13.62 -4.04 -1.87
N LYS A 330 13.82 -2.87 -2.50
CA LYS A 330 14.27 -1.64 -1.82
C LYS A 330 13.25 -1.12 -0.80
N THR A 331 11.96 -1.13 -1.14
CA THR A 331 10.92 -0.70 -0.19
C THR A 331 10.79 -1.69 0.97
N SER A 332 10.86 -3.00 0.70
CA SER A 332 10.88 -4.04 1.73
C SER A 332 12.09 -3.91 2.67
N THR A 333 13.31 -3.69 2.16
CA THR A 333 14.50 -3.47 3.02
C THR A 333 14.40 -2.18 3.81
N SER A 334 13.94 -1.08 3.20
CA SER A 334 13.77 0.20 3.91
C SER A 334 12.71 0.13 5.01
N VAL A 335 11.59 -0.55 4.77
CA VAL A 335 10.57 -0.83 5.81
C VAL A 335 11.15 -1.71 6.91
N TYR A 336 11.92 -2.75 6.56
CA TYR A 336 12.57 -3.61 7.54
C TYR A 336 13.53 -2.82 8.43
N GLU A 337 14.42 -2.02 7.84
CA GLU A 337 15.36 -1.12 8.53
C GLU A 337 14.65 -0.12 9.46
N ALA A 338 13.57 0.50 8.99
CA ALA A 338 12.73 1.38 9.80
C ALA A 338 12.09 0.64 10.98
N THR A 339 11.58 -0.58 10.79
CA THR A 339 11.01 -1.37 11.89
C THR A 339 12.09 -1.83 12.88
N GLU A 340 13.30 -2.14 12.43
CA GLU A 340 14.48 -2.42 13.25
C GLU A 340 14.85 -1.21 14.12
N ALA A 341 14.89 -0.01 13.54
CA ALA A 341 15.14 1.23 14.26
C ALA A 341 14.06 1.51 15.32
N LEU A 342 12.78 1.39 14.95
CA LEU A 342 11.66 1.58 15.88
C LEU A 342 11.66 0.53 17.01
N LYS A 343 12.01 -0.73 16.75
CA LYS A 343 12.20 -1.76 17.79
C LYS A 343 13.33 -1.39 18.75
N LYS A 344 14.46 -0.86 18.25
CA LYS A 344 15.58 -0.38 19.08
C LYS A 344 15.15 0.80 19.97
N PHE A 345 14.42 1.77 19.42
CA PHE A 345 13.83 2.87 20.19
C PHE A 345 12.84 2.38 21.26
N LEU A 346 11.96 1.43 20.94
CA LEU A 346 11.02 0.84 21.90
C LEU A 346 11.77 0.17 23.06
N VAL A 347 12.80 -0.63 22.78
CA VAL A 347 13.64 -1.26 23.81
C VAL A 347 14.36 -0.21 24.67
N PHE A 348 14.84 0.88 24.07
CA PHE A 348 15.44 2.00 24.81
C PHE A 348 14.42 2.71 25.72
N LEU A 349 13.24 3.04 25.20
CA LEU A 349 12.16 3.67 25.97
C LEU A 349 11.66 2.77 27.10
N HIS A 350 11.54 1.45 26.88
CA HIS A 350 11.21 0.50 27.94
C HIS A 350 12.29 0.46 29.04
N LYS A 351 13.57 0.53 28.69
CA LYS A 351 14.67 0.65 29.68
C LYS A 351 14.57 1.96 30.45
N LEU A 352 14.36 3.09 29.77
CA LEU A 352 14.21 4.41 30.39
C LEU A 352 13.01 4.46 31.34
N GLN A 353 11.85 3.94 30.92
CA GLN A 353 10.65 3.83 31.75
C GLN A 353 10.88 2.90 32.96
N THR A 354 11.63 1.81 32.78
CA THR A 354 11.98 0.92 33.90
C THR A 354 12.91 1.61 34.89
N LEU A 355 13.92 2.35 34.44
CA LEU A 355 14.78 3.16 35.31
C LEU A 355 14.01 4.26 36.03
N ALA A 356 13.11 4.97 35.33
CA ALA A 356 12.23 5.98 35.94
C ALA A 356 11.32 5.36 37.02
N ARG A 357 10.72 4.19 36.77
CA ARG A 357 9.93 3.45 37.76
C ARG A 357 10.75 2.93 38.95
N LEU A 358 12.02 2.57 38.74
CA LEU A 358 12.91 2.13 39.81
C LEU A 358 13.37 3.31 40.68
N ASN A 359 13.71 4.44 40.06
CA ASN A 359 14.06 5.67 40.75
C ASN A 359 12.86 6.22 41.54
N GLY A 360 11.65 6.16 40.98
CA GLY A 360 10.41 6.56 41.66
C GLY A 360 10.20 5.89 43.02
N LYS A 361 10.61 4.63 43.19
CA LYS A 361 10.54 3.92 44.48
C LYS A 361 11.49 4.44 45.56
N LEU A 362 12.43 5.31 45.20
CA LEU A 362 13.41 5.92 46.11
C LEU A 362 13.12 7.41 46.36
N GLU A 363 12.09 7.95 45.71
CA GLU A 363 11.64 9.34 45.87
C GLU A 363 10.74 9.44 47.11
N THR A 364 10.68 10.63 47.71
CA THR A 364 9.85 10.87 48.90
C THR A 364 8.41 11.18 48.51
N GLU A 365 7.43 10.96 49.42
CA GLU A 365 6.01 11.31 49.18
C GLU A 365 5.84 12.76 48.68
N HIS A 366 6.65 13.68 49.19
CA HIS A 366 6.67 15.08 48.76
C HIS A 366 7.07 15.26 47.29
N GLU A 367 7.96 14.41 46.75
CA GLU A 367 8.40 14.42 45.35
C GLU A 367 7.52 13.57 44.43
N GLU A 368 6.78 12.60 44.96
CA GLU A 368 5.69 11.92 44.24
C GLU A 368 4.49 12.88 44.02
N ILE A 369 4.13 13.66 45.04
CA ILE A 369 3.01 14.62 44.98
C ILE A 369 3.40 15.89 44.20
N PHE A 370 4.64 16.38 44.33
CA PHE A 370 5.13 17.58 43.64
C PHE A 370 6.43 17.34 42.83
N PRO A 371 6.39 16.60 41.70
CA PRO A 371 7.59 16.23 40.95
C PRO A 371 8.38 17.41 40.35
N PHE A 372 7.70 18.52 40.05
CA PHE A 372 8.25 19.63 39.26
C PHE A 372 8.42 20.95 40.04
N ASN A 373 7.88 21.04 41.26
CA ASN A 373 7.95 22.22 42.12
C ASN A 373 8.72 21.91 43.42
N PRO A 374 10.06 22.03 43.42
CA PRO A 374 10.91 21.57 44.53
C PRO A 374 10.76 22.37 45.84
N LEU A 375 10.04 23.51 45.81
CA LEU A 375 9.86 24.43 46.94
C LEU A 375 8.42 24.47 47.48
N TYR A 376 7.51 23.60 47.01
CA TYR A 376 6.12 23.60 47.48
C TYR A 376 5.98 22.91 48.84
N VAL A 377 6.36 23.63 49.90
CA VAL A 377 6.22 23.21 51.29
C VAL A 377 4.92 23.77 51.86
N SER A 378 4.01 22.90 52.30
CA SER A 378 2.90 23.32 53.15
C SER A 378 3.49 23.89 54.46
N SER A 379 3.12 25.13 54.79
CA SER A 379 3.85 25.99 55.72
C SER A 379 4.13 25.35 57.09
N ILE A 380 5.41 25.03 57.34
CA ILE A 380 5.97 24.69 58.66
C ILE A 380 7.00 25.78 59.01
N PRO A 381 7.11 26.23 60.28
CA PRO A 381 7.84 27.46 60.60
C PRO A 381 9.36 27.36 60.37
N THR A 382 9.91 28.36 59.69
CA THR A 382 11.36 28.54 59.49
C THR A 382 12.04 28.86 60.82
N ALA A 383 12.99 28.03 61.24
CA ALA A 383 13.94 28.41 62.29
C ALA A 383 14.97 29.41 61.72
N PRO A 384 15.38 30.46 62.45
CA PRO A 384 16.33 31.45 61.93
C PRO A 384 17.70 30.85 61.59
N LEU A 385 18.10 30.95 60.32
CA LEU A 385 19.41 30.55 59.82
C LEU A 385 20.35 31.76 59.81
N GLU A 386 21.03 32.01 60.94
CA GLU A 386 22.23 32.85 60.95
C GLU A 386 23.49 31.96 60.82
N GLY A 387 24.26 32.16 59.75
CA GLY A 387 25.59 31.58 59.58
C GLY A 387 25.66 30.29 58.74
N LEU A 388 25.56 30.42 57.41
CA LEU A 388 25.84 29.31 56.48
C LEU A 388 26.68 29.70 55.23
N ASP A 389 27.05 30.98 55.09
CA ASP A 389 27.73 31.47 53.87
C ASP A 389 29.25 31.23 53.83
N GLU A 390 29.90 30.87 54.94
CA GLU A 390 31.38 30.73 55.03
C GLU A 390 31.93 29.28 54.92
N GLU A 391 31.08 28.25 54.93
CA GLU A 391 31.52 26.85 54.79
C GLU A 391 31.27 26.24 53.39
N LEU A 392 30.26 26.74 52.65
CA LEU A 392 29.97 26.27 51.28
C LEU A 392 31.14 26.51 50.30
N THR A 393 31.96 27.54 50.50
CA THR A 393 33.15 27.81 49.66
C THR A 393 34.35 26.89 49.93
N LYS A 394 34.29 26.05 50.98
CA LYS A 394 35.37 25.09 51.32
C LYS A 394 35.04 23.67 50.88
N ALA A 395 33.77 23.26 50.90
CA ALA A 395 33.36 21.95 50.39
C ALA A 395 33.59 21.78 48.87
N ALA A 396 33.59 22.87 48.11
CA ALA A 396 33.81 22.87 46.65
C ALA A 396 35.27 22.63 46.19
N LYS A 397 36.21 22.31 47.08
CA LYS A 397 37.64 22.12 46.74
C LYS A 397 38.19 20.71 46.94
N ASP A 398 37.50 19.84 47.67
CA ASP A 398 38.07 18.53 48.08
C ASP A 398 37.55 17.32 47.26
N ASP A 399 36.44 17.44 46.52
CA ASP A 399 35.94 16.36 45.64
C ASP A 399 36.55 16.46 44.23
N LYS A 400 37.84 16.07 44.11
CA LYS A 400 38.44 15.61 42.84
C LYS A 400 38.54 14.09 42.83
N CYS A 401 38.18 13.48 41.68
CA CYS A 401 38.20 12.03 41.37
C CYS A 401 37.11 11.23 42.12
N TYR A 402 36.11 10.67 41.45
CA TYR A 402 36.26 9.54 40.52
C TYR A 402 35.23 9.54 39.38
N MET A 403 35.71 9.60 38.13
CA MET A 403 35.10 8.91 36.99
C MET A 403 36.26 8.35 36.14
N HIS A 404 36.36 7.03 36.06
CA HIS A 404 37.37 6.30 35.28
C HIS A 404 36.68 5.13 34.57
N GLY A 405 36.95 4.98 33.27
CA GLY A 405 36.44 3.88 32.43
C GLY A 405 34.98 4.03 31.99
N ASN A 406 34.58 3.77 30.75
CA ASN A 406 35.35 3.35 29.57
C ASN A 406 34.75 3.99 28.30
N GLN A 407 35.60 4.60 27.46
CA GLN A 407 35.27 4.79 26.05
C GLN A 407 35.77 3.56 25.27
N PRO A 408 34.95 2.92 24.42
CA PRO A 408 35.45 1.93 23.47
C PRO A 408 36.26 2.64 22.38
N LYS A 409 37.56 2.32 22.28
CA LYS A 409 38.36 2.68 21.11
C LYS A 409 37.89 1.87 19.90
N ALA A 410 37.36 2.55 18.90
CA ALA A 410 37.24 2.02 17.54
C ALA A 410 37.81 3.09 16.59
N GLY A 411 39.11 3.03 16.33
CA GLY A 411 39.70 3.79 15.24
C GLY A 411 39.25 3.17 13.91
N TRP A 412 38.79 4.01 12.99
CA TRP A 412 38.77 3.68 11.57
C TRP A 412 39.71 4.66 10.90
N GLU A 413 40.83 4.13 10.43
CA GLU A 413 41.84 4.87 9.71
C GLU A 413 41.27 5.35 8.36
N VAL A 414 41.56 6.59 7.99
CA VAL A 414 41.35 7.05 6.62
C VAL A 414 42.49 6.47 5.79
N ALA A 415 42.17 5.44 5.01
CA ALA A 415 43.11 4.86 4.06
C ALA A 415 43.16 5.71 2.77
N ASP A 416 44.15 6.60 2.70
CA ASP A 416 44.56 7.24 1.45
C ASP A 416 45.39 6.23 0.62
N ASP A 417 44.72 5.47 -0.27
CA ASP A 417 45.41 4.60 -1.23
C ASP A 417 45.67 5.32 -2.56
N VAL A 418 46.97 5.53 -2.85
CA VAL A 418 47.46 6.16 -4.08
C VAL A 418 47.48 5.15 -5.23
N ILE A 419 46.72 5.41 -6.30
CA ILE A 419 46.95 4.80 -7.61
C ILE A 419 47.18 5.88 -8.67
N ARG A 420 48.28 5.70 -9.42
CA ARG A 420 48.77 6.59 -10.48
C ARG A 420 47.85 6.60 -11.72
N GLY A 421 47.67 7.76 -12.33
CA GLY A 421 47.07 7.95 -13.65
C GLY A 421 47.45 9.31 -14.25
N GLU A 422 47.84 9.35 -15.52
CA GLU A 422 48.42 10.52 -16.20
C GLU A 422 47.37 11.52 -16.77
N PRO A 423 47.75 12.78 -17.11
CA PRO A 423 46.81 13.82 -17.51
C PRO A 423 46.86 14.22 -19.01
N VAL A 424 45.70 14.39 -19.66
CA VAL A 424 45.54 15.18 -20.93
C VAL A 424 44.07 15.64 -21.11
N PRO A 425 43.71 16.61 -22.01
CA PRO A 425 43.03 17.80 -21.51
C PRO A 425 41.72 18.21 -22.24
N GLY A 426 40.97 19.10 -21.59
CA GLY A 426 40.31 20.25 -22.22
C GLY A 426 39.12 20.05 -23.17
N LYS A 427 37.99 20.70 -22.84
CA LYS A 427 37.17 21.40 -23.84
C LYS A 427 36.35 22.54 -23.21
N VAL A 428 35.96 23.48 -24.07
CA VAL A 428 35.67 24.88 -23.72
C VAL A 428 34.28 25.27 -24.22
N ILE A 429 33.37 25.68 -23.31
CA ILE A 429 32.25 26.65 -23.53
C ILE A 429 31.13 26.15 -24.53
N PRO A 430 29.89 26.71 -24.66
CA PRO A 430 29.22 27.86 -23.98
C PRO A 430 27.81 27.62 -23.34
N LYS A 431 27.43 28.61 -22.52
CA LYS A 431 26.14 29.35 -22.39
C LYS A 431 24.76 28.64 -22.28
N GLN A 432 24.06 29.07 -21.22
CA GLN A 432 22.67 29.57 -21.17
C GLN A 432 21.54 28.77 -21.86
N GLU A 433 20.57 28.37 -21.04
CA GLU A 433 19.17 28.63 -21.38
C GLU A 433 18.30 28.82 -20.12
N LYS A 434 17.34 29.75 -20.18
CA LYS A 434 16.44 30.09 -19.07
C LYS A 434 15.26 29.12 -19.06
N ARG A 435 15.03 28.38 -17.97
CA ARG A 435 13.73 27.75 -17.73
C ARG A 435 12.83 28.70 -16.93
N PHE A 436 11.81 29.22 -17.62
CA PHE A 436 10.59 29.70 -16.96
C PHE A 436 9.99 28.55 -16.14
N GLN A 437 9.65 28.83 -14.88
CA GLN A 437 8.62 28.06 -14.17
C GLN A 437 7.32 28.83 -14.28
N VAL A 438 6.29 28.18 -14.85
CA VAL A 438 4.91 28.66 -14.83
C VAL A 438 4.16 27.73 -13.87
N GLU A 439 4.02 28.15 -12.62
CA GLU A 439 3.10 27.48 -11.70
C GLU A 439 1.68 27.97 -11.97
N MET A 440 0.83 27.09 -12.51
CA MET A 440 -0.62 27.31 -12.50
C MET A 440 -1.14 27.11 -11.07
N ARG A 441 -1.30 28.21 -10.32
CA ARG A 441 -2.19 28.22 -9.16
C ARG A 441 -3.64 28.12 -9.63
N ILE A 442 -4.23 26.93 -9.55
CA ILE A 442 -5.67 26.77 -9.62
C ILE A 442 -6.24 27.28 -8.30
N SER A 443 -6.96 28.39 -8.35
CA SER A 443 -7.69 28.95 -7.21
C SER A 443 -9.14 28.45 -7.26
N PHE A 444 -9.57 27.78 -6.19
CA PHE A 444 -10.98 27.51 -5.94
C PHE A 444 -11.51 28.56 -4.95
N PRO A 445 -12.61 29.27 -5.27
CA PRO A 445 -13.31 30.10 -4.30
C PRO A 445 -14.08 29.21 -3.31
N SER A 446 -13.95 29.52 -2.02
CA SER A 446 -14.82 28.99 -0.96
C SER A 446 -15.48 30.16 -0.24
N ASP A 447 -16.68 30.52 -0.69
CA ASP A 447 -17.59 31.36 0.08
C ASP A 447 -18.35 30.47 1.07
N ASP A 448 -18.14 30.66 2.37
CA ASP A 448 -18.98 30.06 3.41
C ASP A 448 -19.09 31.03 4.62
N PRO A 449 -20.24 31.70 4.82
CA PRO A 449 -20.37 32.77 5.80
C PRO A 449 -21.00 32.28 7.12
N ASN A 450 -20.19 31.82 8.08
CA ASN A 450 -20.70 31.55 9.43
C ASN A 450 -19.64 31.61 10.56
N GLU A 451 -19.22 32.82 10.95
CA GLU A 451 -18.48 33.03 12.20
C GLU A 451 -19.41 32.98 13.42
N GLY A 452 -19.47 31.82 14.07
CA GLY A 452 -20.00 31.69 15.43
C GLY A 452 -19.01 32.21 16.49
N PRO A 453 -19.46 32.65 17.67
CA PRO A 453 -18.60 33.24 18.69
C PRO A 453 -17.60 32.22 19.28
N PRO A 454 -16.40 32.66 19.71
CA PRO A 454 -15.33 31.76 20.12
C PRO A 454 -15.67 31.04 21.43
N LEU A 455 -15.58 29.71 21.40
CA LEU A 455 -15.69 28.86 22.59
C LEU A 455 -14.45 29.00 23.50
N PRO A 456 -14.60 28.82 24.83
CA PRO A 456 -13.50 29.01 25.77
C PRO A 456 -12.40 27.97 25.58
N LYS A 457 -11.14 28.40 25.72
CA LYS A 457 -9.95 27.55 25.59
C LYS A 457 -9.91 26.48 26.69
N THR A 458 -10.36 25.27 26.38
CA THR A 458 -10.07 24.08 27.18
C THR A 458 -8.70 23.51 26.79
N SER A 459 -7.87 23.17 27.78
CA SER A 459 -6.52 22.62 27.55
C SER A 459 -6.55 21.39 26.66
N THR A 460 -6.10 21.55 25.42
CA THR A 460 -6.08 20.49 24.41
C THR A 460 -4.70 19.86 24.39
N TYR A 461 -4.54 18.71 25.03
CA TYR A 461 -3.30 17.93 24.96
C TYR A 461 -3.08 17.43 23.53
N HIS A 462 -2.21 18.09 22.78
CA HIS A 462 -1.75 17.62 21.48
C HIS A 462 -0.64 16.58 21.66
N TRP A 463 -0.72 15.44 20.95
CA TRP A 463 0.39 14.49 20.90
C TRP A 463 1.47 15.03 19.95
N SER A 464 2.31 15.92 20.48
CA SER A 464 3.42 16.56 19.78
C SER A 464 4.72 15.75 19.93
N SER A 465 5.58 15.79 18.90
CA SER A 465 6.98 15.33 19.00
C SER A 465 7.88 16.32 19.77
N TYR A 466 7.38 17.52 20.05
CA TYR A 466 8.07 18.59 20.77
C TYR A 466 7.52 18.72 22.18
N ALA A 467 8.37 19.06 23.16
CA ALA A 467 7.88 19.36 24.50
C ALA A 467 7.16 20.71 24.49
N VAL A 468 6.12 20.81 25.32
CA VAL A 468 5.19 21.94 25.36
C VAL A 468 5.21 22.52 26.78
N ASP A 469 5.16 23.85 26.91
CA ASP A 469 5.07 24.53 28.19
C ASP A 469 3.67 24.40 28.80
N ASP A 470 3.50 24.84 30.05
CA ASP A 470 2.21 24.80 30.75
C ASP A 470 1.11 25.68 30.07
N ASN A 471 1.47 26.48 29.05
CA ASN A 471 0.59 27.38 28.31
C ASN A 471 0.24 26.88 26.90
N GLY A 472 0.86 25.79 26.42
CA GLY A 472 0.64 25.24 25.07
C GLY A 472 1.65 25.66 24.00
N ASN A 473 2.76 26.31 24.36
CA ASN A 473 3.81 26.74 23.43
C ASN A 473 4.93 25.71 23.31
N GLU A 474 5.59 25.63 22.15
CA GLU A 474 6.76 24.76 21.94
C GLU A 474 7.96 25.24 22.78
N VAL A 475 8.56 24.32 23.52
CA VAL A 475 9.77 24.53 24.33
C VAL A 475 11.01 24.31 23.46
N ALA A 476 12.09 25.06 23.68
CA ALA A 476 13.36 24.79 22.98
C ALA A 476 13.98 23.46 23.43
N GLU A 477 14.64 22.73 22.52
CA GLU A 477 15.23 21.41 22.83
C GLU A 477 16.22 21.42 24.02
N LEU A 478 16.93 22.54 24.22
CA LEU A 478 17.83 22.76 25.35
C LEU A 478 17.09 22.75 26.70
N ASP A 479 15.82 23.15 26.71
CA ASP A 479 15.02 23.37 27.92
C ASP A 479 14.10 22.18 28.26
N TYR A 480 14.00 21.17 27.40
CA TYR A 480 13.20 19.95 27.61
C TYR A 480 13.45 19.26 28.96
N LEU A 481 14.67 19.35 29.49
CA LEU A 481 15.07 18.68 30.73
C LEU A 481 15.07 19.61 31.96
N GLN A 482 14.67 20.88 31.85
CA GLN A 482 14.70 21.82 32.99
C GLN A 482 13.98 21.29 34.23
N ASN A 483 12.79 20.71 34.07
CA ASN A 483 12.01 20.19 35.21
C ASN A 483 12.63 18.91 35.80
N PHE A 484 13.28 18.07 34.99
CA PHE A 484 14.08 16.94 35.47
C PHE A 484 15.32 17.43 36.24
N GLN A 485 16.01 18.45 35.73
CA GLN A 485 17.17 19.06 36.37
C GLN A 485 16.81 19.73 37.71
N LYS A 486 15.68 20.43 37.80
CA LYS A 486 15.15 20.97 39.08
C LYS A 486 14.98 19.86 40.13
N ARG A 487 14.39 18.72 39.74
CA ARG A 487 14.20 17.54 40.60
C ARG A 487 15.54 16.92 41.02
N TYR A 488 16.45 16.71 40.07
CA TYR A 488 17.80 16.20 40.33
C TYR A 488 18.61 17.09 41.29
N ASN A 489 18.57 18.41 41.07
CA ASN A 489 19.28 19.38 41.91
C ASN A 489 18.74 19.39 43.34
N LYS A 490 17.42 19.26 43.53
CA LYS A 490 16.80 19.12 44.86
C LYS A 490 17.31 17.89 45.60
N VAL A 491 17.22 16.71 45.00
CA VAL A 491 17.72 15.45 45.59
C VAL A 491 19.22 15.55 45.92
N MET A 492 20.01 16.27 45.11
CA MET A 492 21.42 16.51 45.39
C MET A 492 21.65 17.45 46.60
N LEU A 493 20.84 18.49 46.75
CA LEU A 493 20.86 19.37 47.94
C LEU A 493 20.46 18.61 49.20
N ASP A 494 19.40 17.82 49.16
CA ASP A 494 18.95 16.99 50.29
C ASP A 494 20.01 15.96 50.69
N LYS A 495 20.67 15.34 49.70
CA LYS A 495 21.83 14.46 49.92
C LYS A 495 23.00 15.20 50.58
N MET A 496 23.30 16.44 50.19
CA MET A 496 24.34 17.25 50.84
C MET A 496 23.96 17.61 52.28
N ALA A 497 22.70 18.00 52.53
CA ALA A 497 22.21 18.29 53.88
C ALA A 497 22.30 17.06 54.81
N LEU A 498 21.87 15.88 54.33
CA LEU A 498 22.02 14.61 55.05
C LEU A 498 23.48 14.25 55.32
N GLN A 499 24.40 14.53 54.39
CA GLN A 499 25.84 14.34 54.62
C GLN A 499 26.40 15.29 55.67
N LEU A 500 25.97 16.57 55.71
CA LEU A 500 26.38 17.54 56.71
C LEU A 500 25.89 17.15 58.11
N GLU A 501 24.60 16.83 58.28
CA GLU A 501 24.08 16.36 59.57
C GLU A 501 24.72 15.03 59.97
N ARG A 502 24.98 14.10 59.05
CA ARG A 502 25.75 12.88 59.36
C ARG A 502 27.17 13.18 59.84
N ARG A 503 27.89 14.12 59.21
CA ARG A 503 29.23 14.55 59.64
C ARG A 503 29.19 15.19 61.04
N LYS A 504 28.20 16.04 61.30
CA LYS A 504 27.94 16.70 62.58
C LYS A 504 27.63 15.69 63.68
N LEU A 505 26.70 14.76 63.45
CA LEU A 505 26.37 13.68 64.38
C LEU A 505 27.57 12.73 64.64
N ILE A 506 28.41 12.45 63.63
CA ILE A 506 29.65 11.69 63.83
C ILE A 506 30.63 12.49 64.71
N ALA A 507 30.81 13.78 64.47
CA ALA A 507 31.68 14.64 65.27
C ALA A 507 31.16 14.81 66.71
N GLU A 508 29.84 14.88 66.91
CA GLU A 508 29.20 14.89 68.22
C GLU A 508 29.34 13.55 68.93
N ASN A 509 29.14 12.43 68.23
CA ASN A 509 29.37 11.09 68.79
C ASN A 509 30.85 10.90 69.17
N GLN A 510 31.80 11.36 68.35
CA GLN A 510 33.23 11.40 68.72
C GLN A 510 33.51 12.31 69.93
N LYS A 511 32.85 13.47 70.05
CA LYS A 511 32.94 14.33 71.24
C LYS A 511 32.37 13.63 72.48
N LEU A 512 31.25 12.91 72.34
CA LEU A 512 30.63 12.14 73.43
C LEU A 512 31.48 10.93 73.82
N GLN A 513 32.03 10.18 72.86
CA GLN A 513 32.97 9.08 73.10
C GLN A 513 34.25 9.56 73.78
N THR A 514 34.79 10.71 73.38
CA THR A 514 35.98 11.29 74.05
C THR A 514 35.67 11.92 75.40
N ALA A 515 34.45 12.44 75.62
CA ALA A 515 33.99 12.90 76.93
C ALA A 515 33.73 11.72 77.89
N MET A 516 33.08 10.66 77.41
CA MET A 516 32.86 9.40 78.13
C MET A 516 34.18 8.69 78.42
N GLY A 517 35.12 8.69 77.47
CA GLY A 517 36.49 8.21 77.68
C GLY A 517 37.23 9.00 78.77
N LYS A 518 37.15 10.34 78.76
CA LYS A 518 37.70 11.18 79.85
C LYS A 518 37.01 10.95 81.19
N TRP A 519 35.71 10.69 81.20
CA TRP A 519 34.95 10.38 82.42
C TRP A 519 35.33 9.00 82.98
N LEU A 520 35.51 8.00 82.11
CA LEU A 520 36.04 6.68 82.45
C LEU A 520 37.50 6.73 82.92
N ASP A 521 38.38 7.51 82.29
CA ASP A 521 39.75 7.75 82.76
C ASP A 521 39.78 8.52 84.11
N GLY A 522 38.71 9.22 84.47
CA GLY A 522 38.52 9.87 85.78
C GLY A 522 37.93 8.95 86.85
N TYR A 523 37.18 7.92 86.46
CA TYR A 523 36.53 6.95 87.36
C TYR A 523 37.30 5.62 87.49
N THR A 524 38.15 5.28 86.52
CA THR A 524 38.92 4.02 86.47
C THR A 524 40.41 4.31 86.37
N PHE A 525 41.22 3.65 87.21
CA PHE A 525 42.66 3.90 87.31
C PHE A 525 43.44 3.22 86.17
N THR A 526 43.42 3.83 84.98
CA THR A 526 44.19 3.38 83.81
C THR A 526 45.57 4.08 83.74
N GLU A 527 46.58 3.41 83.17
CA GLU A 527 47.94 3.97 82.97
C GLU A 527 47.93 5.35 82.26
N LYS A 528 46.98 5.57 81.35
CA LYS A 528 46.83 6.83 80.60
C LYS A 528 46.36 8.01 81.47
N ALA A 529 45.76 7.74 82.63
CA ALA A 529 45.38 8.76 83.60
C ALA A 529 46.57 9.27 84.45
N LYS A 530 47.72 8.59 84.44
CA LYS A 530 48.93 9.04 85.17
C LYS A 530 49.73 10.12 84.43
N THR A 531 49.62 10.19 83.10
CA THR A 531 50.46 11.04 82.24
C THR A 531 49.81 12.34 81.77
N ARG A 532 48.52 12.55 82.06
CA ARG A 532 47.84 13.85 81.91
C ARG A 532 47.57 14.46 83.28
N ALA A 533 47.58 15.80 83.34
CA ALA A 533 47.32 16.56 84.55
C ALA A 533 45.90 16.27 85.07
N ASN A 534 45.81 15.42 86.10
CA ASN A 534 44.59 14.92 86.70
C ASN A 534 44.54 15.30 88.19
N SER A 535 43.35 15.60 88.71
CA SER A 535 43.16 16.12 90.09
C SER A 535 43.52 15.12 91.21
N LEU A 536 43.90 13.88 90.88
CA LEU A 536 44.41 12.87 91.80
C LEU A 536 45.93 12.97 92.06
N MET A 537 46.68 13.75 91.26
CA MET A 537 48.14 13.94 91.40
C MET A 537 48.46 15.41 91.66
N GLY A 538 48.26 15.85 92.91
CA GLY A 538 48.57 17.22 93.33
C GLY A 538 50.04 17.40 93.72
N VAL A 539 50.83 18.08 92.89
CA VAL A 539 52.19 18.55 93.25
C VAL A 539 52.28 20.06 93.06
N ASP A 540 52.25 20.74 94.21
CA ASP A 540 52.64 22.12 94.53
C ASP A 540 52.16 23.35 93.70
N ARG A 541 51.31 24.13 94.41
CA ARG A 541 51.23 25.60 94.42
C ARG A 541 50.67 26.34 93.20
N CYS A 542 49.35 26.21 93.07
CA CYS A 542 48.38 27.31 92.90
C CYS A 542 48.81 28.59 92.14
N LYS A 543 48.31 28.73 90.91
CA LYS A 543 47.29 29.78 90.62
C LYS A 543 46.18 29.23 89.74
N MET A 544 45.01 29.02 90.33
CA MET A 544 43.74 28.90 89.59
C MET A 544 43.56 30.18 88.76
N LYS A 545 43.64 30.08 87.44
CA LYS A 545 43.22 31.17 86.53
C LYS A 545 41.74 30.97 86.22
N PRO A 546 40.84 31.92 86.58
CA PRO A 546 39.46 31.87 86.12
C PRO A 546 39.40 32.04 84.59
N PRO A 547 38.32 31.56 83.93
CA PRO A 547 38.21 31.61 82.48
C PRO A 547 38.11 33.06 81.98
N PRO A 548 38.77 33.43 80.87
CA PRO A 548 38.60 34.75 80.28
C PRO A 548 37.16 34.92 79.75
N PRO A 549 36.47 36.03 80.07
CA PRO A 549 35.08 36.23 79.68
C PRO A 549 34.95 36.47 78.17
N ARG A 550 33.87 35.93 77.57
CA ARG A 550 33.43 36.31 76.23
C ARG A 550 33.03 37.80 76.23
N LYS A 551 33.71 38.62 75.45
CA LYS A 551 33.16 39.89 74.95
C LYS A 551 33.49 40.05 73.47
N SER A 552 32.45 40.26 72.70
CA SER A 552 32.51 40.68 71.31
C SER A 552 33.09 42.09 71.20
N THR A 553 34.12 42.27 70.38
CA THR A 553 34.43 43.57 69.80
C THR A 553 35.06 43.35 68.43
N ILE A 554 34.41 43.91 67.41
CA ILE A 554 34.80 43.82 66.01
C ILE A 554 36.09 44.61 65.80
N PHE A 555 37.11 43.99 65.20
CA PHE A 555 38.26 44.70 64.64
C PHE A 555 38.40 44.33 63.16
N ILE A 556 37.97 45.25 62.30
CA ILE A 556 38.17 45.18 60.86
C ILE A 556 39.68 45.29 60.59
N LYS A 557 40.29 44.23 60.07
CA LYS A 557 41.70 44.22 59.69
C LYS A 557 41.83 44.25 58.17
N VAL A 558 41.92 45.46 57.61
CA VAL A 558 42.16 45.68 56.17
C VAL A 558 43.52 45.07 55.78
N PRO A 559 43.59 44.11 54.84
CA PRO A 559 44.85 43.59 54.33
C PRO A 559 45.48 44.58 53.35
N LYS A 560 46.76 44.92 53.56
CA LYS A 560 47.53 45.76 52.62
C LYS A 560 47.79 45.01 51.32
N LYS A 561 47.57 45.68 50.18
CA LYS A 561 48.00 45.25 48.83
C LYS A 561 49.50 44.88 48.85
N LYS A 562 49.85 43.71 48.32
CA LYS A 562 51.21 43.43 47.83
C LYS A 562 51.30 43.84 46.35
N PRO A 563 52.42 44.43 45.88
CA PRO A 563 52.64 44.70 44.47
C PRO A 563 53.00 43.42 43.70
N ALA A 564 52.71 43.40 42.39
CA ALA A 564 53.11 42.34 41.48
C ALA A 564 54.56 42.52 40.98
N PRO A 565 55.28 41.43 40.65
CA PRO A 565 56.51 41.50 39.86
C PRO A 565 56.19 41.75 38.37
N PRO A 566 57.14 42.28 37.58
CA PRO A 566 56.90 42.77 36.23
C PRO A 566 56.84 41.64 35.17
N GLU A 567 56.24 42.00 34.03
CA GLU A 567 56.31 41.27 32.77
C GLU A 567 57.69 41.51 32.11
N GLU A 568 58.28 40.46 31.53
CA GLU A 568 59.40 40.54 30.57
C GLU A 568 58.88 40.06 29.20
N GLU A 569 59.45 40.63 28.12
CA GLU A 569 59.00 40.54 26.72
C GLU A 569 59.31 39.18 26.04
#